data_AF-A0A2D5MP63-F1
#
_entry.id   AF-A0A2D5MP63-F1
#
_cell.length_a   1.000
_cell.length_b   1.000
_cell.length_c   1.000
_cell.angle_alpha   90.00
_cell.angle_beta   90.00
_cell.angle_gamma   90.00
#
_symmetry.space_group_name_H-M   'P 1'
#
loop_
_entity.id
_entity.type
_entity.pdbx_description
1 polymer ?
#
loop_
_entity_poly.entity_id
_entity_poly.type
_entity_poly.pdbx_seq_one_letter_code
_entity_poly.pdbx_strand_id
1 'polypeptide(L)'
;MAFIYFAEGPNSELLPVNLFQNMNPFDGEELPSGEYCIEYDYDKTAEELDSLRLNSDQTAVVNRFPGKTLEEQRVLLFEEAKASRKKLLRTDKVNRIKALISDVIEPVEWRAERARDLDYLEGENVTTRQKKVAVYRKAARDANNAHEALLNSLTTVEEVIAFDPDWTKEFFANNPIDF
;
A
#
# COMPACT_ATOMS: atom_id res chain seq x y z
N MET A 1 -26.04 -8.64 27.32
CA MET A 1 -26.49 -9.20 26.03
C MET A 1 -26.49 -8.12 24.96
N ALA A 2 -25.70 -8.33 23.92
CA ALA A 2 -25.54 -7.42 22.78
C ALA A 2 -25.71 -8.21 21.47
N PHE A 3 -25.94 -7.50 20.38
CA PHE A 3 -25.97 -8.05 19.03
C PHE A 3 -24.83 -7.43 18.23
N ILE A 4 -23.96 -8.28 17.69
CA ILE A 4 -22.83 -7.82 16.87
C ILE A 4 -23.19 -8.05 15.42
N TYR A 5 -23.09 -6.96 14.66
CA TYR A 5 -23.30 -6.96 13.23
C TYR A 5 -21.96 -7.10 12.51
N PHE A 6 -21.85 -8.15 11.69
CA PHE A 6 -20.70 -8.46 10.86
C PHE A 6 -21.03 -8.20 9.40
N ALA A 7 -20.10 -7.61 8.67
CA ALA A 7 -20.17 -7.47 7.22
C ALA A 7 -18.81 -7.71 6.58
N GLU A 8 -18.81 -7.92 5.26
CA GLU A 8 -17.61 -8.16 4.48
C GLU A 8 -16.71 -6.92 4.41
N GLY A 9 -15.45 -7.08 4.85
CA GLY A 9 -14.42 -6.06 4.82
C GLY A 9 -13.58 -6.04 3.54
N PRO A 10 -12.55 -5.18 3.45
CA PRO A 10 -11.75 -4.95 2.24
C PRO A 10 -11.03 -6.18 1.66
N ASN A 11 -10.88 -7.25 2.44
CA ASN A 11 -10.20 -8.49 2.05
C ASN A 11 -11.15 -9.70 2.03
N SER A 12 -12.46 -9.47 1.90
CA SER A 12 -13.48 -10.52 2.01
C SER A 12 -13.53 -11.21 3.39
N GLU A 13 -12.97 -10.58 4.41
CA GLU A 13 -13.09 -11.04 5.80
C GLU A 13 -14.35 -10.45 6.43
N LEU A 14 -15.11 -11.27 7.15
CA LEU A 14 -16.25 -10.80 7.95
C LEU A 14 -15.73 -10.14 9.23
N LEU A 15 -15.98 -8.84 9.35
CA LEU A 15 -15.51 -8.01 10.46
C LEU A 15 -16.70 -7.45 11.24
N PRO A 16 -16.58 -7.29 12.57
CA PRO A 16 -17.58 -6.61 13.35
C PRO A 16 -17.63 -5.13 12.93
N VAL A 17 -18.79 -4.69 12.44
CA VAL A 17 -19.00 -3.32 11.97
C VAL A 17 -19.73 -2.49 13.02
N ASN A 18 -20.67 -3.10 13.74
CA ASN A 18 -21.45 -2.38 14.73
C ASN A 18 -21.88 -3.29 15.89
N LEU A 19 -22.16 -2.67 17.02
CA LEU A 19 -22.63 -3.33 18.23
C LEU A 19 -23.94 -2.67 18.69
N PHE A 20 -25.00 -3.47 18.79
CA PHE A 20 -26.31 -3.03 19.25
C PHE A 20 -26.57 -3.56 20.65
N GLN A 21 -26.86 -2.66 21.60
CA GLN A 21 -27.14 -3.04 22.98
C GLN A 21 -28.62 -3.36 23.16
N ASN A 22 -28.91 -4.48 23.81
CA ASN A 22 -30.25 -4.88 24.28
C ASN A 22 -31.32 -5.11 23.19
N MET A 23 -31.02 -4.94 21.90
CA MET A 23 -31.98 -5.13 20.82
C MET A 23 -31.28 -5.54 19.52
N ASN A 24 -31.87 -6.50 18.80
CA ASN A 24 -31.51 -6.82 17.42
C ASN A 24 -32.28 -5.86 16.49
N PRO A 25 -31.60 -4.95 15.77
CA PRO A 25 -32.27 -4.03 14.85
C PRO A 25 -32.77 -4.72 13.58
N PHE A 26 -32.35 -5.96 13.31
CA PHE A 26 -32.70 -6.75 12.14
C PHE A 26 -33.67 -7.90 12.47
N ASP A 27 -34.37 -7.82 13.61
CA ASP A 27 -35.31 -8.86 14.02
C ASP A 27 -36.45 -9.00 12.99
N GLY A 28 -36.63 -10.20 12.45
CA GLY A 28 -37.59 -10.48 11.38
C GLY A 28 -37.15 -10.04 9.98
N GLU A 29 -35.91 -9.56 9.80
CA GLU A 29 -35.36 -9.19 8.50
C GLU A 29 -34.42 -10.27 7.96
N GLU A 30 -34.44 -10.48 6.64
CA GLU A 30 -33.46 -11.33 5.95
C GLU A 30 -32.26 -10.46 5.57
N LEU A 31 -31.10 -10.74 6.17
CA LEU A 31 -29.87 -10.01 5.89
C LEU A 31 -29.31 -10.39 4.51
N PRO A 32 -28.71 -9.42 3.78
CA PRO A 32 -27.93 -9.69 2.58
C PRO A 32 -26.87 -10.78 2.77
N SER A 33 -26.51 -11.43 1.66
CA SER A 33 -25.40 -12.39 1.66
C SER A 33 -24.10 -11.69 2.07
N GLY A 34 -23.40 -12.28 3.05
CA GLY A 34 -22.18 -11.69 3.61
C GLY A 34 -22.42 -10.79 4.82
N GLU A 35 -23.65 -10.70 5.32
CA GLU A 35 -24.02 -9.94 6.52
C GLU A 35 -24.63 -10.85 7.59
N TYR A 36 -24.23 -10.64 8.85
CA TYR A 36 -24.66 -11.49 9.98
C TYR A 36 -24.90 -10.62 11.21
N CYS A 37 -25.95 -10.93 11.96
CA CYS A 37 -26.22 -10.33 13.27
C CYS A 37 -26.30 -11.44 14.31
N ILE A 38 -25.30 -11.53 15.19
CA ILE A 38 -25.18 -12.62 16.16
C ILE A 38 -25.33 -12.05 17.58
N GLU A 39 -26.18 -12.69 18.37
CA GLU A 39 -26.30 -12.43 19.80
C GLU A 39 -25.04 -12.91 20.52
N TYR A 40 -24.44 -12.02 21.32
CA TYR A 40 -23.20 -12.28 22.01
C TYR A 40 -23.20 -11.59 23.38
N ASP A 41 -22.65 -12.26 24.39
CA ASP A 41 -22.51 -11.68 25.72
C ASP A 41 -21.26 -10.80 25.82
N TYR A 42 -21.28 -9.71 25.05
CA TYR A 42 -20.15 -8.80 24.95
C TYR A 42 -19.85 -8.10 26.28
N ASP A 43 -18.61 -8.25 26.75
CA ASP A 43 -18.07 -7.49 27.87
C ASP A 43 -17.02 -6.49 27.40
N LYS A 44 -17.42 -5.22 27.32
CA LYS A 44 -16.53 -4.09 26.97
C LYS A 44 -15.35 -3.88 27.91
N THR A 45 -15.36 -4.51 29.09
CA THR A 45 -14.26 -4.42 30.06
C THR A 45 -13.23 -5.55 29.90
N ALA A 46 -13.59 -6.61 29.17
CA ALA A 46 -12.74 -7.76 28.91
C ALA A 46 -12.32 -7.89 27.44
N GLU A 47 -13.13 -7.36 26.51
CA GLU A 47 -12.97 -7.60 25.07
C GLU A 47 -13.07 -6.33 24.24
N GLU A 48 -12.17 -6.21 23.26
CA GLU A 48 -12.23 -5.15 22.25
C GLU A 48 -13.08 -5.60 21.07
N LEU A 49 -13.97 -4.74 20.55
CA LEU A 49 -14.89 -5.16 19.47
C LEU A 49 -14.14 -5.71 18.25
N ASP A 50 -13.04 -5.04 17.86
CA ASP A 50 -12.23 -5.42 16.70
C ASP A 50 -11.46 -6.74 16.89
N SER A 51 -11.44 -7.33 18.09
CA SER A 51 -10.85 -8.66 18.32
C SER A 51 -11.82 -9.81 18.02
N LEU A 52 -13.11 -9.50 17.85
CA LEU A 52 -14.17 -10.48 17.65
C LEU A 52 -14.30 -10.86 16.17
N ARG A 53 -14.53 -12.13 15.88
CA ARG A 53 -14.73 -12.70 14.54
C ARG A 53 -15.86 -13.72 14.58
N LEU A 54 -16.39 -14.07 13.42
CA LEU A 54 -17.22 -15.27 13.30
C LEU A 54 -16.34 -16.53 13.25
N ASN A 55 -16.85 -17.63 13.77
CA ASN A 55 -16.29 -18.96 13.56
C ASN A 55 -16.38 -19.39 12.07
N SER A 56 -15.75 -20.52 11.72
CA SER A 56 -15.73 -21.05 10.35
C SER A 56 -17.13 -21.23 9.74
N ASP A 57 -18.09 -21.60 10.59
CA ASP A 57 -19.46 -21.93 10.18
C ASP A 57 -20.39 -20.71 10.24
N GLN A 58 -19.86 -19.54 10.65
CA GLN A 58 -20.56 -18.26 10.72
C GLN A 58 -21.78 -18.24 11.66
N THR A 59 -21.79 -19.11 12.66
CA THR A 59 -22.89 -19.27 13.64
C THR A 59 -22.57 -18.71 15.02
N ALA A 60 -21.31 -18.46 15.33
CA ALA A 60 -20.87 -18.01 16.65
C ALA A 60 -19.76 -16.98 16.58
N VAL A 61 -19.73 -16.07 17.57
CA VAL A 61 -18.66 -15.09 17.75
C VAL A 61 -17.52 -15.72 18.55
N VAL A 62 -16.29 -15.51 18.10
CA VAL A 62 -15.06 -15.95 18.74
C VAL A 62 -14.10 -14.78 18.89
N ASN A 63 -13.42 -14.71 20.04
CA ASN A 63 -12.32 -13.77 20.23
C ASN A 63 -11.04 -14.35 19.61
N ARG A 64 -10.40 -13.62 18.70
CA ARG A 64 -9.18 -14.11 18.03
C ARG A 64 -7.94 -14.09 18.94
N PHE A 65 -8.03 -13.46 20.11
CA PHE A 65 -6.97 -13.35 21.10
C PHE A 65 -7.41 -13.98 22.43
N PRO A 66 -7.71 -15.29 22.45
CA PRO A 66 -8.19 -15.96 23.65
C PRO A 66 -7.14 -15.87 24.78
N GLY A 67 -7.60 -15.57 25.99
CA GLY A 67 -6.75 -15.45 27.18
C GLY A 67 -5.96 -14.16 27.30
N LYS A 68 -6.18 -13.17 26.42
CA LYS A 68 -5.57 -11.85 26.47
C LYS A 68 -6.43 -10.84 27.19
N THR A 69 -5.80 -9.96 27.98
CA THR A 69 -6.51 -8.82 28.59
C THR A 69 -6.95 -7.82 27.53
N LEU A 70 -7.88 -6.93 27.89
CA LEU A 70 -8.31 -5.84 27.01
C LEU A 70 -7.13 -4.98 26.53
N GLU A 71 -6.21 -4.65 27.42
CA GLU A 71 -5.00 -3.89 27.08
C GLU A 71 -4.09 -4.64 26.10
N GLU A 72 -3.87 -5.94 26.30
CA GLU A 72 -3.09 -6.75 25.37
C GLU A 72 -3.76 -6.84 23.98
N GLN A 73 -5.08 -7.01 23.94
CA GLN A 73 -5.85 -7.02 22.69
C GLN A 73 -5.69 -5.71 21.93
N ARG A 74 -5.78 -4.56 22.62
CA ARG A 74 -5.58 -3.22 22.03
C ARG A 74 -4.18 -3.03 21.46
N VAL A 75 -3.15 -3.51 22.16
CA VAL A 75 -1.77 -3.44 21.67
C VAL A 75 -1.63 -4.25 20.37
N LEU A 76 -2.13 -5.49 20.34
CA LEU A 76 -2.07 -6.35 19.15
C LEU A 76 -2.82 -5.72 17.97
N LEU A 77 -4.03 -5.22 18.19
CA LEU A 77 -4.81 -4.49 17.19
C LEU A 77 -4.07 -3.27 16.65
N PHE A 78 -3.45 -2.49 17.54
CA PHE A 78 -2.69 -1.32 17.15
C PHE A 78 -1.45 -1.68 16.32
N GLU A 79 -0.74 -2.75 16.68
CA GLU A 79 0.42 -3.25 15.92
C GLU A 79 0.02 -3.71 14.51
N GLU A 80 -1.09 -4.44 14.38
CA GLU A 80 -1.65 -4.86 13.10
C GLU A 80 -2.05 -3.66 12.22
N ALA A 81 -2.73 -2.67 12.82
CA ALA A 81 -3.09 -1.43 12.14
C ALA A 81 -1.84 -0.66 11.69
N LYS A 82 -0.80 -0.60 12.53
CA LYS A 82 0.48 0.04 12.20
C LYS A 82 1.17 -0.67 11.03
N ALA A 83 1.20 -2.01 11.04
CA ALA A 83 1.76 -2.81 9.95
C ALA A 83 1.00 -2.60 8.63
N SER A 84 -0.33 -2.61 8.68
CA SER A 84 -1.20 -2.37 7.52
C SER A 84 -0.99 -0.97 6.94
N ARG A 85 -0.94 0.06 7.79
CA ARG A 85 -0.63 1.44 7.38
C ARG A 85 0.75 1.54 6.75
N LYS A 86 1.76 0.88 7.32
CA LYS A 86 3.12 0.85 6.76
C LYS A 86 3.11 0.29 5.34
N LYS A 87 2.42 -0.83 5.12
CA LYS A 87 2.29 -1.48 3.81
C LYS A 87 1.64 -0.55 2.79
N LEU A 88 0.51 0.07 3.14
CA LEU A 88 -0.19 1.01 2.26
C LEU A 88 0.67 2.22 1.86
N LEU A 89 1.34 2.85 2.83
CA LEU A 89 2.22 3.99 2.57
C LEU A 89 3.41 3.61 1.67
N ARG A 90 3.98 2.41 1.88
CA ARG A 90 5.04 1.90 1.03
C ARG A 90 4.55 1.69 -0.40
N THR A 91 3.40 1.06 -0.58
CA THR A 91 2.81 0.84 -1.91
C THR A 91 2.55 2.16 -2.63
N ASP A 92 1.98 3.18 -1.97
CA ASP A 92 1.79 4.50 -2.57
C ASP A 92 3.10 5.12 -3.02
N LYS A 93 4.14 5.07 -2.18
CA LYS A 93 5.46 5.64 -2.52
C LYS A 93 6.17 4.88 -3.65
N VAL A 94 6.07 3.54 -3.69
CA VAL A 94 6.59 2.75 -4.82
C VAL A 94 5.91 3.16 -6.12
N ASN A 95 4.58 3.34 -6.10
CA ASN A 95 3.84 3.76 -7.29
C ASN A 95 4.28 5.15 -7.76
N ARG A 96 4.53 6.09 -6.84
CA ARG A 96 5.06 7.42 -7.16
C ARG A 96 6.47 7.36 -7.75
N ILE A 97 7.38 6.60 -7.13
CA ILE A 97 8.75 6.40 -7.64
C ILE A 97 8.70 5.89 -9.08
N LYS A 98 7.87 4.86 -9.33
CA LYS A 98 7.68 4.28 -10.66
C LYS A 98 6.99 5.20 -11.66
N ALA A 99 6.15 6.13 -11.23
CA ALA A 99 5.57 7.13 -12.13
C ALA A 99 6.65 8.12 -12.62
N LEU A 100 7.52 8.57 -11.73
CA LEU A 100 8.57 9.56 -12.02
C LEU A 100 9.55 9.09 -13.10
N ILE A 101 9.78 7.78 -13.24
CA ILE A 101 10.65 7.29 -14.32
C ILE A 101 10.07 7.60 -15.71
N SER A 102 8.74 7.58 -15.85
CA SER A 102 8.05 7.92 -17.10
C SER A 102 8.27 9.40 -17.40
N ASP A 103 8.08 10.26 -16.40
CA ASP A 103 8.26 11.71 -16.53
C ASP A 103 9.69 12.09 -16.93
N VAL A 104 10.68 11.29 -16.52
CA VAL A 104 12.10 11.48 -16.88
C VAL A 104 12.42 10.94 -18.28
N ILE A 105 11.86 9.80 -18.68
CA ILE A 105 12.22 9.11 -19.93
C ILE A 105 11.43 9.65 -21.13
N GLU A 106 10.13 9.91 -20.98
CA GLU A 106 9.24 10.34 -22.06
C GLU A 106 9.77 11.58 -22.83
N PRO A 107 10.27 12.65 -22.16
CA PRO A 107 10.79 13.83 -22.85
C PRO A 107 12.08 13.60 -23.65
N VAL A 108 12.75 12.45 -23.50
CA VAL A 108 13.93 12.09 -24.29
C VAL A 108 13.64 11.01 -25.34
N GLU A 109 12.40 10.52 -25.43
CA GLU A 109 12.03 9.53 -26.44
C GLU A 109 11.94 10.09 -27.85
N TRP A 110 11.30 11.25 -28.02
CA TRP A 110 11.27 11.94 -29.32
C TRP A 110 12.67 12.34 -29.80
N ARG A 111 13.61 12.58 -28.87
CA ARG A 111 15.02 12.86 -29.20
C ARG A 111 15.75 11.64 -29.74
N ALA A 112 15.29 10.43 -29.42
CA ALA A 112 15.88 9.19 -29.93
C ALA A 112 15.66 9.01 -31.44
N GLU A 113 14.50 9.43 -31.95
CA GLU A 113 14.19 9.40 -33.38
C GLU A 113 15.06 10.40 -34.15
N ARG A 114 15.13 11.65 -33.68
CA ARG A 114 16.01 12.67 -34.26
C ARG A 114 17.49 12.27 -34.16
N ALA A 115 17.90 11.68 -33.05
CA ALA A 115 19.26 11.16 -32.86
C ALA A 115 19.59 10.06 -33.88
N ARG A 116 18.64 9.15 -34.17
CA ARG A 116 18.80 8.11 -35.21
C ARG A 116 19.08 8.72 -36.57
N ASP A 117 18.31 9.71 -36.98
CA ASP A 117 18.43 10.32 -38.31
C ASP A 117 19.76 11.08 -38.44
N LEU A 118 20.20 11.77 -37.39
CA LEU A 118 21.48 12.50 -37.38
C LEU A 118 22.68 11.55 -37.32
N ASP A 119 22.60 10.48 -36.53
CA ASP A 119 23.68 9.49 -36.42
C ASP A 119 23.86 8.71 -37.74
N TYR A 120 22.77 8.45 -38.48
CA TYR A 120 22.84 7.89 -39.83
C TYR A 120 23.60 8.78 -40.81
N LEU A 121 23.53 10.11 -40.65
CA LEU A 121 24.19 11.09 -41.51
C LEU A 121 25.68 11.30 -41.17
N GLU A 122 26.11 11.03 -39.93
CA GLU A 122 27.47 11.34 -39.44
C GLU A 122 28.50 10.18 -39.58
N GLY A 123 28.05 8.93 -39.73
CA GLY A 123 28.93 7.76 -39.97
C GLY A 123 29.52 7.09 -38.69
N GLU A 124 30.17 5.93 -38.86
CA GLU A 124 30.42 4.92 -37.79
C GLU A 124 31.38 5.29 -36.63
N ASN A 125 31.96 6.50 -36.58
CA ASN A 125 33.03 6.85 -35.62
C ASN A 125 32.67 7.94 -34.59
N VAL A 126 31.39 8.25 -34.38
CA VAL A 126 30.93 9.22 -33.38
C VAL A 126 30.28 8.48 -32.20
N THR A 127 30.44 9.00 -30.97
CA THR A 127 29.55 8.57 -29.87
C THR A 127 28.14 8.94 -30.26
N THR A 128 27.40 7.99 -30.81
CA THR A 128 26.09 8.20 -31.38
C THR A 128 25.19 8.87 -30.35
N ARG A 129 24.41 9.87 -30.74
CA ARG A 129 23.42 10.52 -29.88
C ARG A 129 22.47 9.48 -29.29
N GLN A 130 22.21 8.39 -30.02
CA GLN A 130 21.54 7.20 -29.50
C GLN A 130 22.20 6.56 -28.28
N LYS A 131 23.54 6.44 -28.27
CA LYS A 131 24.27 5.90 -27.11
C LYS A 131 24.12 6.81 -25.89
N LYS A 132 24.13 8.14 -26.08
CA LYS A 132 23.86 9.10 -24.98
C LYS A 132 22.44 8.95 -24.42
N VAL A 133 21.43 8.85 -25.29
CA VAL A 133 20.04 8.60 -24.88
C VAL A 133 19.90 7.26 -24.13
N ALA A 134 20.55 6.21 -24.62
CA ALA A 134 20.51 4.89 -23.98
C ALA A 134 21.16 4.91 -22.58
N VAL A 135 22.30 5.59 -22.43
CA VAL A 135 22.98 5.79 -21.13
C VAL A 135 22.08 6.57 -20.17
N TYR A 136 21.43 7.64 -20.64
CA TYR A 136 20.50 8.44 -19.83
C TYR A 136 19.31 7.60 -19.32
N ARG A 137 18.67 6.84 -20.21
CA ARG A 137 17.55 5.94 -19.83
C ARG A 137 17.99 4.87 -18.82
N LYS A 138 19.20 4.33 -18.99
CA LYS A 138 19.76 3.37 -18.03
C LYS A 138 19.98 4.04 -16.67
N ALA A 139 20.58 5.23 -16.65
CA ALA A 139 20.80 5.99 -15.41
C ALA A 139 19.48 6.30 -14.68
N ALA A 140 18.42 6.67 -15.41
CA ALA A 140 17.09 6.91 -14.85
C ALA A 140 16.49 5.63 -14.21
N ARG A 141 16.62 4.47 -14.89
CA ARG A 141 16.19 3.16 -14.34
C ARG A 141 16.98 2.76 -13.11
N ASP A 142 18.30 2.96 -13.15
CA ASP A 142 19.17 2.63 -12.02
C ASP A 142 18.84 3.53 -10.81
N ALA A 143 18.61 4.83 -11.02
CA ALA A 143 18.20 5.77 -9.98
C ALA A 143 16.83 5.39 -9.38
N ASN A 144 15.84 5.09 -10.23
CA ASN A 144 14.53 4.63 -9.78
C ASN A 144 14.63 3.36 -8.91
N ASN A 145 15.39 2.35 -9.36
CA ASN A 145 15.56 1.09 -8.64
C ASN A 145 16.33 1.29 -7.33
N ALA A 146 17.33 2.16 -7.31
CA ALA A 146 18.05 2.53 -6.10
C ALA A 146 17.12 3.20 -5.09
N HIS A 147 16.25 4.11 -5.53
CA HIS A 147 15.30 4.80 -4.65
C HIS A 147 14.23 3.86 -4.10
N GLU A 148 13.74 2.93 -4.91
CA GLU A 148 12.84 1.85 -4.46
C GLU A 148 13.54 0.95 -3.41
N ALA A 149 14.82 0.63 -3.60
CA ALA A 149 15.59 -0.13 -2.61
C ALA A 149 15.78 0.64 -1.29
N LEU A 150 16.00 1.95 -1.33
CA LEU A 150 16.06 2.80 -0.14
C LEU A 150 14.73 2.82 0.62
N LEU A 151 13.59 2.92 -0.07
CA LEU A 151 12.27 2.82 0.55
C LEU A 151 12.03 1.45 1.20
N ASN A 152 12.48 0.38 0.54
CA ASN A 152 12.27 -0.99 1.01
C ASN A 152 13.08 -1.33 2.28
N SER A 153 14.23 -0.70 2.47
CA SER A 153 15.07 -0.90 3.66
C SER A 153 14.51 -0.24 4.92
N LEU A 154 13.54 0.67 4.82
CA LEU A 154 12.95 1.36 5.96
C LEU A 154 12.15 0.40 6.86
N THR A 155 12.32 0.54 8.17
CA THR A 155 11.81 -0.43 9.15
C THR A 155 10.61 0.09 9.95
N THR A 156 10.46 1.40 10.07
CA THR A 156 9.41 2.06 10.84
C THR A 156 8.36 2.73 9.95
N VAL A 157 7.23 3.13 10.52
CA VAL A 157 6.19 3.89 9.79
C VAL A 157 6.64 5.33 9.60
N GLU A 158 7.32 5.86 10.61
CA GLU A 158 7.79 7.24 10.70
C GLU A 158 8.85 7.51 9.62
N GLU A 159 9.79 6.58 9.42
CA GLU A 159 10.74 6.62 8.30
C GLU A 159 10.03 6.61 6.95
N VAL A 160 9.05 5.72 6.75
CA VAL A 160 8.31 5.63 5.49
C VAL A 160 7.54 6.93 5.23
N ILE A 161 6.91 7.53 6.24
CA ILE A 161 6.22 8.82 6.10
C ILE A 161 7.19 9.90 5.63
N ALA A 162 8.35 10.03 6.29
CA ALA A 162 9.34 11.05 6.02
C ALA A 162 10.07 10.87 4.68
N PHE A 163 10.07 9.67 4.11
CA PHE A 163 10.74 9.38 2.84
C PHE A 163 10.17 10.21 1.67
N ASP A 164 11.02 10.96 0.98
CA ASP A 164 10.65 11.68 -0.24
C ASP A 164 10.76 10.74 -1.46
N PRO A 165 9.64 10.43 -2.16
CA PRO A 165 9.69 9.61 -3.36
C PRO A 165 10.32 10.32 -4.57
N ASP A 166 10.47 11.65 -4.54
CA ASP A 166 10.99 12.42 -5.67
C ASP A 166 12.53 12.38 -5.76
N TRP A 167 13.04 11.46 -6.55
CA TRP A 167 14.46 11.34 -6.88
C TRP A 167 14.89 12.20 -8.08
N THR A 168 13.94 12.84 -8.78
CA THR A 168 14.20 13.45 -10.10
C THR A 168 15.05 14.70 -10.00
N LYS A 169 14.89 15.49 -8.94
CA LYS A 169 15.66 16.73 -8.73
C LYS A 169 17.17 16.48 -8.71
N GLU A 170 17.62 15.48 -7.94
CA GLU A 170 19.02 15.10 -7.87
C GLU A 170 19.48 14.45 -9.18
N PHE A 171 18.62 13.64 -9.80
CA PHE A 171 18.92 13.02 -11.08
C PHE A 171 19.20 14.04 -12.17
N PHE A 172 18.35 15.06 -12.35
CA PHE A 172 18.55 16.11 -13.35
C PHE A 172 19.79 16.96 -13.07
N ALA A 173 20.13 17.20 -11.80
CA ALA A 173 21.36 17.90 -11.44
C ALA A 173 22.62 17.10 -11.84
N ASN A 174 22.58 15.78 -11.69
CA ASN A 174 23.71 14.89 -11.99
C ASN A 174 23.74 14.40 -13.46
N ASN A 175 22.63 14.49 -14.16
CA ASN A 175 22.45 14.03 -15.54
C ASN A 175 21.80 15.16 -16.35
N PRO A 176 22.51 16.28 -16.60
CA PRO A 176 21.99 17.32 -17.47
C PRO A 176 21.76 16.77 -18.87
N ILE A 177 20.65 17.15 -19.49
CA ILE A 177 20.34 16.76 -20.86
C ILE A 177 21.18 17.63 -21.81
N ASP A 178 22.33 17.12 -22.27
CA ASP A 178 23.33 17.86 -23.06
C ASP A 178 23.59 17.28 -24.47
N PHE A 179 22.70 16.41 -24.95
CA PHE A 179 22.84 15.69 -26.21
C PHE A 179 21.93 16.19 -27.34
#